data_AF-A0A963V4K1-F1
#
_entry.id   AF-A0A963V4K1-F1
#
_cell.length_a   1.000
_cell.length_b   1.000
_cell.length_c   1.000
_cell.angle_alpha   90.00
_cell.angle_beta   90.00
_cell.angle_gamma   90.00
#
_symmetry.space_group_name_H-M   'P 1'
#
loop_
_entity.id
_entity.type
_entity.pdbx_description
1 polymer ?
#
loop_
_entity_poly.entity_id
_entity_poly.type
_entity_poly.pdbx_seq_one_letter_code
_entity_poly.pdbx_strand_id
1 'polypeptide(L)'
;QEQVMEIAQVMAGYTLGGADLLRRAMGKKIAEEMAKERPKFIDGSVKNGVDKKKAGEVFDLLEKFANYGFNKSHAAAYAVVSYQTAWLKANYPVEFMAGVMNCDIHLTDKLASYFQEVKKELGLPYEPPCVNRSEATFTVRDGALVYALGALKGVGVEAMKLITEARAAGGHGFVSLFDFARRVELKRLGKRPLEMLARAGAFDMLDPNRKRVFASLDALSAYSAAIHETRASAQVSLFGEAGDDLPEPRLPSVDDWLPAERLAEEHKAIGFYLSGHPLDDYMPALKRKTVMTLAELTAECARGPLVAKIAGNVAARQERKSAKGNRFAFVSLSDPTGLYEVTVFSDTLEAARDHLEPGHSVVLTVEATLEGETLKLLARAAQPVDTVAADAGASGLRVYVQDETAIQSVATLLERIAAEAKIKSQGPVAFCITDPESGAEIEVTAGTRLPVNPQIKGAIKAMSGVDLVEDI
;
A
#
# COMPACT_ATOMS: atom_id res chain seq x y z
N GLN A 1 16.41 -28.98 -25.40
CA GLN A 1 16.24 -30.41 -25.72
C GLN A 1 16.16 -30.61 -27.23
N GLU A 2 15.35 -29.81 -27.89
CA GLU A 2 15.12 -29.80 -29.33
C GLU A 2 16.41 -29.48 -30.11
N GLN A 3 17.25 -28.58 -29.59
CA GLN A 3 18.59 -28.34 -30.17
C GLN A 3 19.50 -29.58 -30.13
N VAL A 4 19.40 -30.43 -29.09
CA VAL A 4 20.16 -31.69 -29.02
C VAL A 4 19.68 -32.65 -30.10
N MET A 5 18.36 -32.70 -30.33
CA MET A 5 17.77 -33.52 -31.39
C MET A 5 18.16 -33.02 -32.78
N GLU A 6 18.15 -31.70 -32.99
CA GLU A 6 18.55 -31.06 -34.25
C GLU A 6 20.04 -31.28 -34.55
N ILE A 7 20.92 -31.18 -33.54
CA ILE A 7 22.34 -31.50 -33.69
C ILE A 7 22.52 -32.97 -34.11
N ALA A 8 21.81 -33.91 -33.49
CA ALA A 8 21.88 -35.33 -33.86
C ALA A 8 21.35 -35.60 -35.28
N GLN A 9 20.32 -34.88 -35.71
CA GLN A 9 19.79 -34.99 -37.06
C GLN A 9 20.77 -34.42 -38.09
N VAL A 10 21.25 -33.19 -37.89
CA VAL A 10 22.08 -32.47 -38.86
C VAL A 10 23.50 -33.04 -38.91
N MET A 11 24.12 -33.30 -37.75
CA MET A 11 25.48 -33.83 -37.71
C MET A 11 25.48 -35.32 -38.03
N ALA A 12 24.69 -36.13 -37.32
CA ALA A 12 24.81 -37.59 -37.38
C ALA A 12 23.77 -38.28 -38.29
N GLY A 13 22.88 -37.54 -38.96
CA GLY A 13 21.89 -38.10 -39.87
C GLY A 13 20.78 -38.91 -39.17
N TYR A 14 20.53 -38.65 -37.89
CA TYR A 14 19.45 -39.32 -37.16
C TYR A 14 18.07 -38.96 -37.74
N THR A 15 17.12 -39.89 -37.69
CA THR A 15 15.71 -39.55 -37.87
C THR A 15 15.20 -38.78 -36.66
N LEU A 16 14.15 -37.98 -36.81
CA LEU A 16 13.53 -37.23 -35.70
C LEU A 16 13.17 -38.14 -34.50
N GLY A 17 12.62 -39.33 -34.78
CA GLY A 17 12.31 -40.33 -33.76
C GLY A 17 13.56 -40.92 -33.09
N GLY A 18 14.63 -41.18 -33.86
CA GLY A 18 15.91 -41.62 -33.32
C GLY A 18 16.57 -40.56 -32.44
N ALA A 19 16.49 -39.29 -32.84
CA ALA A 19 17.03 -38.17 -32.10
C ALA A 19 16.29 -37.96 -30.76
N ASP A 20 14.97 -38.22 -30.72
CA ASP A 20 14.22 -38.24 -29.45
C ASP A 20 14.65 -39.40 -28.53
N LEU A 21 14.91 -40.59 -29.07
CA LEU A 21 15.43 -41.71 -28.29
C LEU A 21 16.81 -41.38 -27.69
N LEU A 22 17.70 -40.75 -28.47
CA LEU A 22 18.98 -40.23 -27.98
C LEU A 22 18.78 -39.22 -26.85
N ARG A 23 17.90 -38.23 -27.03
CA ARG A 23 17.56 -37.24 -25.99
C ARG A 23 17.06 -37.93 -24.70
N ARG A 24 16.18 -38.94 -24.82
CA ARG A 24 15.66 -39.69 -23.66
C ARG A 24 16.75 -40.49 -22.96
N ALA A 25 17.63 -41.14 -23.71
CA ALA A 25 18.78 -41.87 -23.15
C ALA A 25 19.71 -40.94 -22.37
N MET A 26 20.02 -39.76 -22.93
CA MET A 26 20.82 -38.74 -22.27
C MET A 26 20.13 -38.19 -21.01
N GLY A 27 18.82 -37.92 -21.06
CA GLY A 27 18.06 -37.42 -19.90
C GLY A 27 17.96 -38.43 -18.75
N LYS A 28 17.88 -39.74 -19.05
CA LYS A 28 17.82 -40.81 -18.04
C LYS A 28 19.19 -41.27 -17.54
N LYS A 29 20.29 -40.78 -18.13
CA LYS A 29 21.67 -41.16 -17.76
C LYS A 29 21.94 -42.67 -17.83
N ILE A 30 21.36 -43.36 -18.81
CA ILE A 30 21.55 -44.81 -18.95
C ILE A 30 22.88 -45.05 -19.67
N ALA A 31 23.93 -45.35 -18.91
CA ALA A 31 25.30 -45.49 -19.43
C ALA A 31 25.40 -46.52 -20.57
N GLU A 32 24.67 -47.64 -20.46
CA GLU A 32 24.64 -48.68 -21.51
C GLU A 32 23.99 -48.20 -22.81
N GLU A 33 22.94 -47.38 -22.74
CA GLU A 33 22.28 -46.84 -23.92
C GLU A 33 23.12 -45.72 -24.55
N MET A 34 23.77 -44.89 -23.73
CA MET A 34 24.72 -43.87 -24.20
C MET A 34 25.91 -44.49 -24.93
N ALA A 35 26.43 -45.62 -24.43
CA ALA A 35 27.52 -46.36 -25.07
C ALA A 35 27.11 -46.95 -26.44
N LYS A 36 25.82 -47.29 -26.62
CA LYS A 36 25.28 -47.76 -27.92
C LYS A 36 25.05 -46.63 -28.92
N GLU A 37 24.73 -45.43 -28.43
CA GLU A 37 24.43 -44.27 -29.28
C GLU A 37 25.68 -43.48 -29.71
N ARG A 38 26.72 -43.41 -28.87
CA ARG A 38 27.97 -42.71 -29.19
C ARG A 38 28.62 -43.14 -30.52
N PRO A 39 28.82 -44.44 -30.82
CA PRO A 39 29.41 -44.84 -32.09
C PRO A 39 28.51 -44.50 -33.29
N LYS A 40 27.18 -44.66 -33.15
CA LYS A 40 26.22 -44.28 -34.20
C LYS A 40 26.29 -42.79 -34.52
N PHE A 41 26.37 -41.94 -33.50
CA PHE A 41 26.52 -40.50 -33.67
C PHE A 41 27.82 -40.13 -34.38
N ILE A 42 28.96 -40.72 -33.97
CA ILE A 42 30.26 -40.44 -34.56
C ILE A 42 30.33 -40.92 -36.01
N ASP A 43 29.89 -42.14 -36.30
CA ASP A 43 29.92 -42.71 -37.65
C ASP A 43 28.98 -41.95 -38.61
N GLY A 44 27.80 -41.57 -38.13
CA GLY A 44 26.89 -40.70 -38.86
C GLY A 44 27.51 -39.33 -39.15
N SER A 45 28.20 -38.75 -38.17
CA SER A 45 28.86 -37.44 -38.31
C SER A 45 30.00 -37.47 -39.33
N VAL A 46 30.82 -38.54 -39.32
CA VAL A 46 31.90 -38.72 -40.30
C VAL A 46 31.34 -38.88 -41.72
N LYS A 47 30.24 -39.61 -41.90
CA LYS A 47 29.56 -39.73 -43.21
C LYS A 47 29.05 -38.38 -43.74
N ASN A 48 28.72 -37.45 -42.84
CA ASN A 48 28.31 -36.09 -43.18
C ASN A 48 29.48 -35.09 -43.23
N GLY A 49 30.72 -35.57 -43.26
CA GLY A 49 31.92 -34.73 -43.46
C GLY A 49 32.45 -34.05 -42.20
N VAL A 50 31.99 -34.44 -41.01
CA VAL A 50 32.53 -33.93 -39.73
C VAL A 50 33.74 -34.76 -39.30
N ASP A 51 34.83 -34.09 -38.92
CA ASP A 51 36.00 -34.77 -38.36
C ASP A 51 35.65 -35.63 -37.13
N LYS A 52 36.23 -36.84 -37.05
CA LYS A 52 35.91 -37.82 -36.02
C LYS A 52 36.20 -37.31 -34.61
N LYS A 53 37.30 -36.57 -34.42
CA LYS A 53 37.65 -35.99 -33.12
C LYS A 53 36.63 -34.93 -32.72
N LYS A 54 36.26 -34.06 -33.66
CA LYS A 54 35.23 -33.04 -33.44
C LYS A 54 33.86 -33.65 -33.11
N ALA A 55 33.45 -34.71 -33.80
CA ALA A 55 32.20 -35.42 -33.52
C ALA A 55 32.16 -35.99 -32.08
N GLY A 56 33.29 -36.54 -31.62
CA GLY A 56 33.44 -37.01 -30.24
C GLY A 56 33.33 -35.88 -29.21
N GLU A 57 34.02 -34.76 -29.44
CA GLU A 57 33.94 -33.56 -28.59
C GLU A 57 32.50 -33.03 -28.46
N VAL A 58 31.75 -32.98 -29.56
CA VAL A 58 30.35 -32.54 -29.56
C VAL A 58 29.46 -33.51 -28.80
N PHE A 59 29.63 -34.82 -28.96
CA PHE A 59 28.84 -35.80 -28.21
C PHE A 59 29.06 -35.67 -26.70
N ASP A 60 30.30 -35.48 -26.26
CA ASP A 60 30.63 -35.29 -24.84
C ASP A 60 30.00 -33.98 -24.29
N LEU A 61 29.89 -32.93 -25.11
CA LEU A 61 29.14 -31.71 -24.76
C LEU A 61 27.64 -31.98 -24.66
N LEU A 62 27.04 -32.69 -25.61
CA LEU A 62 25.61 -33.04 -25.59
C LEU A 62 25.25 -33.84 -24.33
N GLU A 63 26.08 -34.81 -23.94
CA GLU A 63 25.92 -35.60 -22.71
C GLU A 63 25.94 -34.71 -21.46
N LYS A 64 26.87 -33.76 -21.38
CA LYS A 64 26.91 -32.79 -20.28
C LYS A 64 25.69 -31.87 -20.27
N PHE A 65 25.30 -31.32 -21.43
CA PHE A 65 24.17 -30.40 -21.59
C PHE A 65 22.82 -31.06 -21.33
N ALA A 66 22.69 -32.36 -21.57
CA ALA A 66 21.44 -33.08 -21.32
C ALA A 66 20.98 -33.04 -19.85
N ASN A 67 21.89 -32.80 -18.91
CA ASN A 67 21.55 -32.56 -17.50
C ASN A 67 20.69 -31.30 -17.28
N TYR A 68 20.82 -30.30 -18.16
CA TYR A 68 20.14 -29.00 -18.04
C TYR A 68 19.31 -28.66 -19.28
N GLY A 69 19.17 -29.62 -20.20
CA GLY A 69 18.40 -29.43 -21.42
C GLY A 69 16.93 -29.20 -21.10
N PHE A 70 16.42 -28.03 -21.43
CA PHE A 70 15.01 -27.66 -21.21
C PHE A 70 14.16 -27.92 -22.45
N ASN A 71 12.85 -28.13 -22.27
CA ASN A 71 11.91 -28.28 -23.38
C ASN A 71 11.54 -26.90 -23.95
N LYS A 72 11.95 -26.64 -25.19
CA LYS A 72 11.75 -25.36 -25.88
C LYS A 72 10.27 -25.10 -26.16
N SER A 73 9.49 -26.11 -26.53
CA SER A 73 8.06 -25.91 -26.82
C SER A 73 7.28 -25.40 -25.59
N HIS A 74 7.55 -25.98 -24.42
CA HIS A 74 6.99 -25.54 -23.14
C HIS A 74 7.50 -24.14 -22.76
N ALA A 75 8.81 -23.91 -22.83
CA ALA A 75 9.37 -22.59 -22.52
C ALA A 75 8.83 -21.48 -23.44
N ALA A 76 8.70 -21.74 -24.74
CA ALA A 76 8.19 -20.78 -25.71
C ALA A 76 6.72 -20.41 -25.42
N ALA A 77 5.87 -21.38 -25.08
CA ALA A 77 4.47 -21.11 -24.74
C ALA A 77 4.34 -20.17 -23.53
N TYR A 78 5.11 -20.42 -22.46
CA TYR A 78 5.12 -19.53 -21.29
C TYR A 78 5.78 -18.17 -21.56
N ALA A 79 6.84 -18.14 -22.38
CA ALA A 79 7.50 -16.90 -22.78
C ALA A 79 6.56 -15.95 -23.55
N VAL A 80 5.63 -16.49 -24.34
CA VAL A 80 4.59 -15.69 -25.01
C VAL A 80 3.69 -15.00 -23.97
N VAL A 81 3.26 -15.71 -22.92
CA VAL A 81 2.45 -15.12 -21.84
C VAL A 81 3.24 -14.04 -21.10
N SER A 82 4.51 -14.30 -20.76
CA SER A 82 5.39 -13.30 -20.14
C SER A 82 5.61 -12.06 -21.01
N TYR A 83 5.75 -12.24 -22.33
CA TYR A 83 5.86 -11.14 -23.27
C TYR A 83 4.57 -10.34 -23.35
N GLN A 84 3.41 -11.01 -23.41
CA GLN A 84 2.10 -10.36 -23.44
C GLN A 84 1.83 -9.54 -22.17
N THR A 85 2.15 -10.07 -20.99
CA THR A 85 1.99 -9.33 -19.74
C THR A 85 2.93 -8.14 -19.65
N ALA A 86 4.20 -8.31 -20.06
CA ALA A 86 5.16 -7.21 -20.13
C ALA A 86 4.73 -6.13 -21.13
N TRP A 87 4.23 -6.53 -22.29
CA TRP A 87 3.75 -5.60 -23.32
C TRP A 87 2.53 -4.82 -22.85
N LEU A 88 1.55 -5.48 -22.21
CA LEU A 88 0.38 -4.81 -21.63
C LEU A 88 0.81 -3.82 -20.55
N LYS A 89 1.71 -4.20 -19.66
CA LYS A 89 2.22 -3.32 -18.61
C LYS A 89 3.00 -2.12 -19.18
N ALA A 90 3.76 -2.31 -20.25
CA ALA A 90 4.55 -1.24 -20.85
C ALA A 90 3.69 -0.22 -21.63
N ASN A 91 2.57 -0.65 -22.24
CA ASN A 91 1.76 0.20 -23.12
C ASN A 91 0.44 0.67 -22.48
N TYR A 92 -0.13 -0.11 -21.56
CA TYR A 92 -1.39 0.14 -20.85
C TYR A 92 -1.21 -0.11 -19.35
N PRO A 93 -0.29 0.61 -18.68
CA PRO A 93 0.10 0.31 -17.30
C PRO A 93 -1.05 0.43 -16.31
N VAL A 94 -1.95 1.41 -16.50
CA VAL A 94 -3.05 1.67 -15.56
C VAL A 94 -4.08 0.55 -15.61
N GLU A 95 -4.51 0.17 -16.82
CA GLU A 95 -5.45 -0.93 -17.05
C GLU A 95 -4.83 -2.28 -16.66
N PHE A 96 -3.55 -2.48 -16.94
CA PHE A 96 -2.83 -3.68 -16.52
C PHE A 96 -2.81 -3.81 -15.00
N MET A 97 -2.46 -2.74 -14.28
CA MET A 97 -2.43 -2.77 -12.82
C MET A 97 -3.84 -2.95 -12.23
N ALA A 98 -4.87 -2.31 -12.79
CA ALA A 98 -6.26 -2.57 -12.39
C ALA A 98 -6.64 -4.05 -12.56
N GLY A 99 -6.25 -4.67 -13.69
CA GLY A 99 -6.46 -6.09 -13.96
C GLY A 99 -5.74 -7.01 -12.97
N VAL A 100 -4.46 -6.76 -12.72
CA VAL A 100 -3.66 -7.53 -11.75
C VAL A 100 -4.21 -7.42 -10.34
N MET A 101 -4.59 -6.21 -9.91
CA MET A 101 -5.19 -5.99 -8.59
C MET A 101 -6.55 -6.66 -8.45
N ASN A 102 -7.33 -6.78 -9.54
CA ASN A 102 -8.58 -7.54 -9.53
C ASN A 102 -8.38 -9.05 -9.39
N CYS A 103 -7.31 -9.63 -9.94
CA CYS A 103 -7.00 -11.06 -9.78
C CYS A 103 -6.75 -11.44 -8.31
N ASP A 104 -6.20 -10.51 -7.53
CA ASP A 104 -5.83 -10.71 -6.12
C ASP A 104 -6.61 -9.78 -5.17
N ILE A 105 -7.83 -9.36 -5.56
CA ILE A 105 -8.63 -8.32 -4.86
C ILE A 105 -8.88 -8.61 -3.37
N HIS A 106 -8.85 -9.88 -2.96
CA HIS A 106 -9.07 -10.30 -1.57
C HIS A 106 -7.78 -10.39 -0.74
N LEU A 107 -6.61 -10.19 -1.34
CA LEU A 107 -5.30 -10.35 -0.72
C LEU A 107 -4.66 -8.98 -0.45
N THR A 108 -5.02 -8.36 0.68
CA THR A 108 -4.57 -7.01 1.06
C THR A 108 -3.06 -6.83 1.03
N ASP A 109 -2.30 -7.86 1.42
CA ASP A 109 -0.84 -7.80 1.47
C ASP A 109 -0.22 -7.73 0.06
N LYS A 110 -0.84 -8.40 -0.93
CA LYS A 110 -0.46 -8.27 -2.34
C LYS A 110 -0.93 -6.93 -2.93
N LEU A 111 -2.12 -6.47 -2.56
CA LEU A 111 -2.59 -5.16 -3.01
C LEU A 111 -1.66 -4.04 -2.51
N ALA A 112 -1.10 -4.17 -1.30
CA ALA A 112 -0.10 -3.26 -0.78
C ALA A 112 1.16 -3.23 -1.67
N SER A 113 1.69 -4.39 -2.10
CA SER A 113 2.86 -4.42 -2.98
C SER A 113 2.55 -3.88 -4.38
N TYR A 114 1.39 -4.22 -4.95
CA TYR A 114 0.96 -3.66 -6.23
C TYR A 114 0.74 -2.15 -6.17
N PHE A 115 0.16 -1.64 -5.08
CA PHE A 115 -0.05 -0.22 -4.91
C PHE A 115 1.27 0.55 -4.77
N GLN A 116 2.26 -0.01 -4.08
CA GLN A 116 3.60 0.58 -4.04
C GLN A 116 4.21 0.67 -5.44
N GLU A 117 4.05 -0.38 -6.26
CA GLU A 117 4.48 -0.35 -7.66
C GLU A 117 3.74 0.72 -8.49
N VAL A 118 2.41 0.82 -8.35
CA VAL A 118 1.58 1.86 -9.00
C VAL A 118 2.08 3.26 -8.62
N LYS A 119 2.27 3.51 -7.31
CA LYS A 119 2.58 4.83 -6.77
C LYS A 119 4.02 5.27 -7.05
N LYS A 120 4.99 4.35 -6.89
CA LYS A 120 6.41 4.70 -6.87
C LYS A 120 7.13 4.34 -8.16
N GLU A 121 7.02 3.08 -8.60
CA GLU A 121 7.81 2.57 -9.73
C GLU A 121 7.22 3.04 -11.06
N LEU A 122 5.89 3.01 -11.18
CA LEU A 122 5.18 3.42 -12.39
C LEU A 122 4.70 4.87 -12.35
N GLY A 123 4.60 5.48 -11.16
CA GLY A 123 4.17 6.86 -10.97
C GLY A 123 2.77 7.15 -11.53
N LEU A 124 1.86 6.17 -11.46
CA LEU A 124 0.53 6.27 -12.07
C LEU A 124 -0.43 7.06 -11.17
N PRO A 125 -1.33 7.84 -11.74
CA PRO A 125 -2.38 8.50 -10.98
C PRO A 125 -3.37 7.47 -10.44
N TYR A 126 -3.87 7.71 -9.22
CA TYR A 126 -4.85 6.87 -8.56
C TYR A 126 -5.85 7.72 -7.78
N GLU A 127 -7.05 7.18 -7.59
CA GLU A 127 -8.09 7.80 -6.79
C GLU A 127 -8.46 6.92 -5.58
N PRO A 128 -8.67 7.52 -4.39
CA PRO A 128 -9.11 6.79 -3.22
C PRO A 128 -10.54 6.26 -3.38
N PRO A 129 -10.95 5.26 -2.56
CA PRO A 129 -12.29 4.71 -2.62
C PRO A 129 -13.34 5.81 -2.42
N CYS A 130 -14.41 5.77 -3.20
CA CYS A 130 -15.51 6.71 -3.12
C CYS A 130 -16.82 6.07 -3.58
N VAL A 131 -17.89 6.17 -2.79
CA VAL A 131 -19.21 5.61 -3.15
C VAL A 131 -19.82 6.23 -4.41
N ASN A 132 -19.33 7.38 -4.87
CA ASN A 132 -19.79 8.04 -6.09
C ASN A 132 -18.92 7.79 -7.33
N ARG A 133 -17.67 7.37 -7.15
CA ARG A 133 -16.71 7.19 -8.26
C ARG A 133 -16.26 5.75 -8.43
N SER A 134 -16.08 5.03 -7.33
CA SER A 134 -15.57 3.66 -7.32
C SER A 134 -16.63 2.63 -7.71
N GLU A 135 -16.17 1.61 -8.43
CA GLU A 135 -16.93 0.40 -8.69
C GLU A 135 -16.63 -0.68 -7.64
N ALA A 136 -17.33 -1.81 -7.72
CA ALA A 136 -17.10 -2.95 -6.83
C ALA A 136 -15.69 -3.56 -6.99
N THR A 137 -15.12 -3.47 -8.19
CA THR A 137 -13.76 -3.91 -8.57
C THR A 137 -12.90 -2.72 -8.99
N PHE A 138 -11.57 -2.92 -9.11
CA PHE A 138 -10.66 -1.87 -9.56
C PHE A 138 -11.01 -1.52 -10.99
N THR A 139 -11.04 -0.22 -11.30
CA THR A 139 -11.39 0.31 -12.62
C THR A 139 -10.43 1.44 -12.99
N VAL A 140 -10.51 1.87 -14.24
CA VAL A 140 -9.76 3.00 -14.76
C VAL A 140 -10.74 4.08 -15.18
N ARG A 141 -10.50 5.31 -14.73
CA ARG A 141 -11.28 6.48 -15.11
C ARG A 141 -10.33 7.63 -15.36
N ASP A 142 -10.50 8.30 -16.50
CA ASP A 142 -9.71 9.49 -16.86
C ASP A 142 -8.19 9.26 -16.75
N GLY A 143 -7.73 8.02 -17.06
CA GLY A 143 -6.33 7.61 -16.98
C GLY A 143 -5.82 7.31 -15.56
N ALA A 144 -6.67 7.36 -14.53
CA ALA A 144 -6.34 7.05 -13.15
C ALA A 144 -6.90 5.70 -12.69
N LEU A 145 -6.13 5.01 -11.84
CA LEU A 145 -6.57 3.80 -11.16
C LEU A 145 -7.57 4.17 -10.06
N VAL A 146 -8.83 3.77 -10.21
CA VAL A 146 -9.87 4.01 -9.20
C VAL A 146 -9.93 2.83 -8.24
N TYR A 147 -9.74 3.11 -6.95
CA TYR A 147 -9.75 2.09 -5.91
C TYR A 147 -11.11 1.38 -5.82
N ALA A 148 -11.09 0.05 -5.74
CA ALA A 148 -12.28 -0.78 -5.66
C ALA A 148 -12.93 -0.74 -4.28
N LEU A 149 -14.25 -0.59 -4.21
CA LEU A 149 -14.96 -0.71 -2.94
C LEU A 149 -14.80 -2.12 -2.34
N GLY A 150 -14.73 -3.15 -3.18
CA GLY A 150 -14.60 -4.56 -2.77
C GLY A 150 -13.18 -4.98 -2.39
N ALA A 151 -12.18 -4.11 -2.53
CA ALA A 151 -10.80 -4.37 -2.10
C ALA A 151 -10.54 -4.03 -0.63
N LEU A 152 -11.52 -3.40 0.05
CA LEU A 152 -11.40 -3.09 1.47
C LEU A 152 -11.35 -4.37 2.31
N LYS A 153 -10.59 -4.33 3.40
CA LYS A 153 -10.32 -5.48 4.26
C LYS A 153 -11.60 -6.06 4.87
N GLY A 154 -11.90 -7.30 4.49
CA GLY A 154 -13.11 -7.99 4.96
C GLY A 154 -14.40 -7.47 4.32
N VAL A 155 -14.31 -6.80 3.17
CA VAL A 155 -15.44 -6.36 2.36
C VAL A 155 -15.50 -7.22 1.10
N GLY A 156 -16.70 -7.73 0.77
CA GLY A 156 -16.91 -8.57 -0.41
C GLY A 156 -17.38 -7.76 -1.62
N VAL A 157 -16.91 -8.14 -2.82
CA VAL A 157 -17.31 -7.52 -4.10
C VAL A 157 -18.83 -7.56 -4.30
N GLU A 158 -19.48 -8.69 -4.00
CA GLU A 158 -20.94 -8.83 -4.15
C GLU A 158 -21.73 -7.87 -3.27
N ALA A 159 -21.24 -7.57 -2.06
CA ALA A 159 -21.89 -6.60 -1.18
C ALA A 159 -21.77 -5.18 -1.77
N MET A 160 -20.62 -4.86 -2.36
CA MET A 160 -20.38 -3.56 -2.98
C MET A 160 -21.15 -3.36 -4.29
N LYS A 161 -21.51 -4.43 -4.99
CA LYS A 161 -22.41 -4.34 -6.15
C LYS A 161 -23.76 -3.72 -5.79
N LEU A 162 -24.26 -3.93 -4.58
CA LEU A 162 -25.51 -3.30 -4.11
C LEU A 162 -25.42 -1.77 -4.12
N ILE A 163 -24.24 -1.23 -3.79
CA ILE A 163 -24.00 0.22 -3.82
C ILE A 163 -23.95 0.70 -5.27
N THR A 164 -23.19 0.03 -6.13
CA THR A 164 -23.01 0.46 -7.53
C THR A 164 -24.31 0.31 -8.34
N GLU A 165 -25.09 -0.74 -8.09
CA GLU A 165 -26.41 -0.95 -8.70
C GLU A 165 -27.42 0.10 -8.24
N ALA A 166 -27.48 0.42 -6.95
CA ALA A 166 -28.32 1.50 -6.43
C ALA A 166 -27.92 2.88 -6.96
N ARG A 167 -26.60 3.10 -7.14
CA ARG A 167 -26.07 4.31 -7.80
C ARG A 167 -26.55 4.39 -9.25
N ALA A 168 -26.37 3.31 -10.01
CA ALA A 168 -26.78 3.23 -11.41
C ALA A 168 -28.30 3.40 -11.59
N ALA A 169 -29.10 2.75 -10.75
CA ALA A 169 -30.57 2.81 -10.80
C ALA A 169 -31.12 4.23 -10.57
N GLY A 170 -30.44 5.05 -9.77
CA GLY A 170 -30.84 6.45 -9.57
C GLY A 170 -30.33 7.40 -10.66
N GLY A 171 -29.46 6.96 -11.58
CA GLY A 171 -28.98 7.76 -12.71
C GLY A 171 -27.99 8.90 -12.37
N HIS A 172 -27.71 9.12 -11.09
CA HIS A 172 -26.74 10.10 -10.60
C HIS A 172 -26.04 9.58 -9.32
N GLY A 173 -24.91 10.20 -8.99
CA GLY A 173 -24.20 9.94 -7.73
C GLY A 173 -25.06 10.27 -6.51
N PHE A 174 -24.74 9.69 -5.37
CA PHE A 174 -25.37 10.02 -4.10
C PHE A 174 -25.11 11.48 -3.75
N VAL A 175 -26.15 12.19 -3.32
CA VAL A 175 -26.07 13.63 -2.97
C VAL A 175 -25.71 13.83 -1.49
N SER A 176 -26.19 12.93 -0.62
CA SER A 176 -25.96 12.98 0.83
C SER A 176 -25.90 11.58 1.43
N LEU A 177 -25.48 11.47 2.69
CA LEU A 177 -25.54 10.22 3.44
C LEU A 177 -26.98 9.68 3.56
N PHE A 178 -27.98 10.57 3.60
CA PHE A 178 -29.38 10.19 3.66
C PHE A 178 -29.87 9.63 2.31
N ASP A 179 -29.48 10.25 1.20
CA ASP A 179 -29.77 9.72 -0.14
C ASP A 179 -29.16 8.33 -0.33
N PHE A 180 -27.90 8.15 0.10
CA PHE A 180 -27.25 6.84 0.14
C PHE A 180 -28.07 5.82 0.96
N ALA A 181 -28.50 6.18 2.17
CA ALA A 181 -29.29 5.31 3.04
C ALA A 181 -30.69 4.98 2.50
N ARG A 182 -31.32 5.89 1.73
CA ARG A 182 -32.63 5.65 1.08
C ARG A 182 -32.53 4.71 -0.12
N ARG A 183 -31.41 4.76 -0.84
CA ARG A 183 -31.21 4.02 -2.10
C ARG A 183 -30.58 2.65 -1.90
N VAL A 184 -29.72 2.50 -0.90
CA VAL A 184 -29.00 1.27 -0.59
C VAL A 184 -29.59 0.62 0.65
N GLU A 185 -29.94 -0.66 0.55
CA GLU A 185 -30.44 -1.44 1.69
C GLU A 185 -29.30 -1.80 2.66
N LEU A 186 -29.00 -0.89 3.59
CA LEU A 186 -27.80 -0.96 4.44
C LEU A 186 -27.78 -2.21 5.34
N LYS A 187 -28.96 -2.71 5.73
CA LYS A 187 -29.10 -3.94 6.51
C LYS A 187 -28.56 -5.17 5.76
N ARG A 188 -28.75 -5.21 4.44
CA ARG A 188 -28.25 -6.30 3.57
C ARG A 188 -26.75 -6.23 3.37
N LEU A 189 -26.20 -5.02 3.38
CA LEU A 189 -24.76 -4.77 3.29
C LEU A 189 -24.02 -5.21 4.56
N GLY A 190 -24.64 -4.96 5.72
CA GLY A 190 -24.10 -5.31 7.02
C GLY A 190 -23.19 -4.23 7.61
N LYS A 191 -22.98 -4.30 8.92
CA LYS A 191 -22.25 -3.27 9.69
C LYS A 191 -20.77 -3.18 9.30
N ARG A 192 -20.10 -4.32 9.15
CA ARG A 192 -18.65 -4.36 8.91
C ARG A 192 -18.24 -3.65 7.61
N PRO A 193 -18.89 -3.89 6.44
CA PRO A 193 -18.56 -3.14 5.23
C PRO A 193 -18.77 -1.63 5.35
N LEU A 194 -19.85 -1.18 6.01
CA LEU A 194 -20.11 0.24 6.24
C LEU A 194 -19.02 0.91 7.08
N GLU A 195 -18.60 0.24 8.14
CA GLU A 195 -17.49 0.68 8.99
C GLU A 195 -16.19 0.84 8.18
N MET A 196 -15.88 -0.11 7.30
CA MET A 196 -14.67 -0.06 6.47
C MET A 196 -14.76 1.06 5.42
N LEU A 197 -15.93 1.26 4.80
CA LEU A 197 -16.17 2.35 3.85
C LEU A 197 -15.97 3.72 4.51
N ALA A 198 -16.51 3.92 5.73
CA ALA A 198 -16.33 5.15 6.48
C ALA A 198 -14.87 5.41 6.84
N ARG A 199 -14.16 4.39 7.35
CA ARG A 199 -12.74 4.48 7.70
C ARG A 199 -11.85 4.77 6.50
N ALA A 200 -12.12 4.14 5.36
CA ALA A 200 -11.37 4.32 4.11
C ALA A 200 -11.65 5.66 3.41
N GLY A 201 -12.65 6.42 3.86
CA GLY A 201 -13.03 7.70 3.26
C GLY A 201 -13.93 7.60 2.03
N ALA A 202 -14.64 6.47 1.87
CA ALA A 202 -15.54 6.29 0.75
C ALA A 202 -16.67 7.32 0.71
N PHE A 203 -16.98 7.93 1.85
CA PHE A 203 -18.02 8.95 2.02
C PHE A 203 -17.49 10.39 2.05
N ASP A 204 -16.18 10.64 1.88
CA ASP A 204 -15.58 11.98 2.03
C ASP A 204 -16.22 13.05 1.12
N MET A 205 -16.77 12.64 -0.04
CA MET A 205 -17.53 13.53 -0.93
C MET A 205 -18.92 13.91 -0.41
N LEU A 206 -19.53 13.07 0.42
CA LEU A 206 -20.86 13.30 1.01
C LEU A 206 -20.73 14.01 2.35
N ASP A 207 -19.73 13.64 3.13
CA ASP A 207 -19.40 14.26 4.40
C ASP A 207 -17.89 14.06 4.69
N PRO A 208 -17.10 15.14 4.80
CA PRO A 208 -15.65 15.05 4.98
C PRO A 208 -15.21 14.57 6.38
N ASN A 209 -16.12 14.56 7.37
CA ASN A 209 -15.84 14.15 8.74
C ASN A 209 -16.11 12.63 8.89
N ARG A 210 -15.04 11.84 8.75
CA ARG A 210 -15.12 10.37 8.78
C ARG A 210 -15.58 9.85 10.15
N LYS A 211 -15.21 10.53 11.25
CA LYS A 211 -15.65 10.15 12.60
C LYS A 211 -17.15 10.32 12.79
N ARG A 212 -17.73 11.43 12.31
CA ARG A 212 -19.16 11.68 12.31
C ARG A 212 -19.90 10.65 11.47
N VAL A 213 -19.43 10.36 10.25
CA VAL A 213 -20.01 9.32 9.39
C VAL A 213 -20.00 7.97 10.11
N PHE A 214 -18.84 7.59 10.68
CA PHE A 214 -18.67 6.33 11.41
C PHE A 214 -19.64 6.21 12.61
N ALA A 215 -19.77 7.26 13.41
CA ALA A 215 -20.68 7.31 14.55
C ALA A 215 -22.17 7.28 14.14
N SER A 216 -22.48 7.67 12.90
CA SER A 216 -23.85 7.75 12.37
C SER A 216 -24.35 6.46 11.73
N LEU A 217 -23.49 5.46 11.53
CA LEU A 217 -23.81 4.26 10.74
C LEU A 217 -25.00 3.47 11.28
N ASP A 218 -25.13 3.34 12.61
CA ASP A 218 -26.24 2.61 13.23
C ASP A 218 -27.58 3.35 13.00
N ALA A 219 -27.59 4.68 13.14
CA ALA A 219 -28.77 5.50 12.87
C ALA A 219 -29.16 5.50 11.38
N LEU A 220 -28.18 5.62 10.48
CA LEU A 220 -28.39 5.53 9.03
C LEU A 220 -28.92 4.15 8.62
N SER A 221 -28.43 3.08 9.25
CA SER A 221 -28.89 1.71 8.98
C SER A 221 -30.34 1.49 9.42
N ALA A 222 -30.71 2.00 10.60
CA ALA A 222 -32.10 1.98 11.07
C ALA A 222 -33.02 2.79 10.15
N TYR A 223 -32.57 3.99 9.73
CA TYR A 223 -33.29 4.83 8.79
C TYR A 223 -33.52 4.15 7.43
N SER A 224 -32.47 3.57 6.85
CA SER A 224 -32.53 2.79 5.61
C SER A 224 -33.55 1.65 5.73
N ALA A 225 -33.49 0.87 6.81
CA ALA A 225 -34.40 -0.25 7.02
C ALA A 225 -35.87 0.21 7.06
N ALA A 226 -36.17 1.30 7.77
CA ALA A 226 -37.51 1.86 7.85
C ALA A 226 -38.02 2.33 6.48
N ILE A 227 -37.19 3.03 5.69
CA ILE A 227 -37.54 3.49 4.33
C ILE A 227 -37.88 2.30 3.41
N HIS A 228 -37.05 1.25 3.41
CA HIS A 228 -37.28 0.08 2.58
C HIS A 228 -38.52 -0.71 3.01
N GLU A 229 -38.80 -0.81 4.32
CA GLU A 229 -40.00 -1.44 4.86
C GLU A 229 -41.28 -0.66 4.49
N THR A 230 -41.26 0.67 4.61
CA THR A 230 -42.38 1.54 4.17
C THR A 230 -42.62 1.41 2.67
N ARG A 231 -41.58 1.38 1.84
CA ARG A 231 -41.71 1.21 0.38
C ARG A 231 -42.31 -0.15 0.00
N ALA A 232 -41.85 -1.23 0.64
CA ALA A 232 -42.41 -2.56 0.43
C ALA A 232 -43.89 -2.64 0.85
N SER A 233 -44.25 -1.96 1.94
CA SER A 233 -45.63 -1.90 2.45
C SER A 233 -46.55 -1.04 1.58
N ALA A 234 -46.06 0.10 1.08
CA ALA A 234 -46.81 0.99 0.19
C ALA A 234 -47.13 0.34 -1.15
N GLN A 235 -46.24 -0.52 -1.68
CA GLN A 235 -46.49 -1.29 -2.90
C GLN A 235 -47.63 -2.32 -2.76
N VAL A 236 -47.97 -2.74 -1.53
CA VAL A 236 -49.09 -3.65 -1.22
C VAL A 236 -50.41 -2.89 -1.02
N SER A 237 -50.35 -1.59 -0.76
CA SER A 237 -51.55 -0.76 -0.54
C SER A 237 -52.01 -0.09 -1.84
N LEU A 238 -53.08 -0.63 -2.44
CA LEU A 238 -53.65 -0.18 -3.73
C LEU A 238 -54.18 1.29 -3.73
N PHE A 239 -54.10 1.99 -2.59
CA PHE A 239 -54.59 3.37 -2.39
C PHE A 239 -53.62 4.29 -1.63
N GLY A 240 -52.34 3.90 -1.48
CA GLY A 240 -51.36 4.66 -0.71
C GLY A 240 -50.69 5.82 -1.47
N GLU A 241 -51.45 6.85 -1.88
CA GLU A 241 -50.87 8.15 -2.18
C GLU A 241 -50.57 8.89 -0.86
N ALA A 242 -49.31 8.84 -0.42
CA ALA A 242 -48.58 9.84 0.35
C ALA A 242 -47.36 9.14 0.99
N GLY A 243 -46.21 9.21 0.33
CA GLY A 243 -44.95 8.87 0.97
C GLY A 243 -44.57 9.98 1.94
N ASP A 244 -44.96 9.83 3.21
CA ASP A 244 -44.34 10.62 4.27
C ASP A 244 -42.85 10.22 4.30
N ASP A 245 -41.98 11.11 3.82
CA ASP A 245 -40.53 10.96 3.96
C ASP A 245 -40.24 10.88 5.46
N LEU A 246 -39.86 9.68 5.93
CA LEU A 246 -39.40 9.48 7.29
C LEU A 246 -38.35 10.54 7.62
N PRO A 247 -38.44 11.19 8.80
CA PRO A 247 -37.52 12.26 9.14
C PRO A 247 -36.09 11.73 9.19
N GLU A 248 -35.17 12.48 8.60
CA GLU A 248 -33.76 12.14 8.59
C GLU A 248 -33.19 12.12 10.02
N PRO A 249 -32.33 11.14 10.37
CA PRO A 249 -31.73 11.09 11.69
C PRO A 249 -30.75 12.25 11.87
N ARG A 250 -30.70 12.79 13.09
CA ARG A 250 -29.69 13.81 13.45
C ARG A 250 -28.31 13.17 13.52
N LEU A 251 -27.37 13.71 12.75
CA LEU A 251 -25.96 13.32 12.83
C LEU A 251 -25.31 13.93 14.08
N PRO A 252 -24.38 13.21 14.74
CA PRO A 252 -23.68 13.72 15.92
C PRO A 252 -22.75 14.87 15.54
N SER A 253 -22.73 15.91 16.37
CA SER A 253 -21.78 17.02 16.26
C SER A 253 -20.49 16.66 16.99
N VAL A 254 -19.53 16.10 16.25
CA VAL A 254 -18.21 15.69 16.75
C VAL A 254 -17.13 16.20 15.81
N ASP A 255 -15.97 16.58 16.35
CA ASP A 255 -14.77 16.85 15.55
C ASP A 255 -14.32 15.59 14.80
N ASP A 256 -13.56 15.73 13.71
CA ASP A 256 -13.05 14.58 12.96
C ASP A 256 -11.95 13.85 13.76
N TRP A 257 -11.49 12.71 13.23
CA TRP A 257 -10.28 12.06 13.74
C TRP A 257 -9.06 12.97 13.59
N LEU A 258 -8.16 12.89 14.57
CA LEU A 258 -6.82 13.47 14.45
C LEU A 258 -6.11 12.87 13.23
N PRO A 259 -5.22 13.57 12.50
CA PRO A 259 -4.58 13.05 11.29
C PRO A 259 -3.94 11.67 11.45
N ALA A 260 -3.21 11.45 12.56
CA ALA A 260 -2.61 10.16 12.87
C ALA A 260 -3.66 9.06 13.13
N GLU A 261 -4.74 9.39 13.83
CA GLU A 261 -5.87 8.47 14.05
C GLU A 261 -6.58 8.17 12.73
N ARG A 262 -6.84 9.19 11.90
CA ARG A 262 -7.46 9.06 10.57
C ARG A 262 -6.65 8.13 9.66
N LEU A 263 -5.33 8.27 9.64
CA LEU A 263 -4.44 7.38 8.89
C LEU A 263 -4.44 5.95 9.45
N ALA A 264 -4.45 5.80 10.78
CA ALA A 264 -4.55 4.48 11.41
C ALA A 264 -5.90 3.81 11.09
N GLU A 265 -6.98 4.58 11.04
CA GLU A 265 -8.31 4.13 10.65
C GLU A 265 -8.38 3.74 9.17
N GLU A 266 -7.79 4.54 8.29
CA GLU A 266 -7.64 4.22 6.88
C GLU A 266 -6.84 2.92 6.69
N HIS A 267 -5.71 2.77 7.39
CA HIS A 267 -4.89 1.55 7.35
C HIS A 267 -5.66 0.32 7.84
N LYS A 268 -6.54 0.44 8.85
CA LYS A 268 -7.40 -0.67 9.29
C LYS A 268 -8.37 -1.13 8.19
N ALA A 269 -8.85 -0.21 7.37
CA ALA A 269 -9.83 -0.49 6.31
C ALA A 269 -9.18 -0.96 5.00
N ILE A 270 -8.06 -0.34 4.60
CA ILE A 270 -7.38 -0.60 3.33
C ILE A 270 -6.33 -1.71 3.48
N GLY A 271 -5.69 -1.79 4.65
CA GLY A 271 -4.58 -2.71 4.94
C GLY A 271 -3.20 -2.13 4.67
N PHE A 272 -3.11 -0.93 4.09
CA PHE A 272 -1.88 -0.17 3.88
C PHE A 272 -2.20 1.32 3.85
N TYR A 273 -1.15 2.15 3.95
CA TYR A 273 -1.25 3.61 3.90
C TYR A 273 -1.48 4.10 2.46
N LEU A 274 -2.69 4.58 2.16
CA LEU A 274 -3.08 5.04 0.82
C LEU A 274 -2.75 6.54 0.63
N SER A 275 -3.35 7.38 1.48
CA SER A 275 -3.32 8.84 1.35
C SER A 275 -2.01 9.49 1.81
N GLY A 276 -1.35 8.91 2.81
CA GLY A 276 -0.11 9.42 3.39
C GLY A 276 0.47 8.44 4.41
N HIS A 277 1.68 8.71 4.90
CA HIS A 277 2.38 7.87 5.86
C HIS A 277 2.40 8.55 7.25
N PRO A 278 2.32 7.81 8.38
CA PRO A 278 2.42 8.39 9.72
C PRO A 278 3.70 9.19 10.00
N LEU A 279 4.72 9.03 9.14
CA LEU A 279 5.98 9.76 9.26
C LEU A 279 5.97 11.09 8.53
N ASP A 280 4.99 11.35 7.65
CA ASP A 280 4.95 12.56 6.81
C ASP A 280 4.98 13.83 7.67
N ASP A 281 4.23 13.87 8.78
CA ASP A 281 4.23 14.98 9.73
C ASP A 281 5.58 15.17 10.45
N TYR A 282 6.39 14.11 10.55
CA TYR A 282 7.70 14.14 11.18
C TYR A 282 8.83 14.41 10.19
N MET A 283 8.62 14.24 8.88
CA MET A 283 9.65 14.37 7.84
C MET A 283 10.44 15.69 7.92
N PRO A 284 9.82 16.88 8.14
CA PRO A 284 10.58 18.13 8.25
C PRO A 284 11.57 18.14 9.43
N ALA A 285 11.16 17.60 10.58
CA ALA A 285 12.02 17.52 11.77
C ALA A 285 13.10 16.44 11.61
N LEU A 286 12.75 15.31 11.00
CA LEU A 286 13.65 14.20 10.72
C LEU A 286 14.75 14.58 9.72
N LYS A 287 14.42 15.35 8.67
CA LYS A 287 15.39 15.90 7.72
C LYS A 287 16.42 16.80 8.40
N ARG A 288 16.00 17.66 9.35
CA ARG A 288 16.91 18.50 10.16
C ARG A 288 17.89 17.68 11.01
N LYS A 289 17.52 16.44 11.38
CA LYS A 289 18.37 15.50 12.12
C LYS A 289 19.11 14.51 11.22
N THR A 290 19.17 14.76 9.91
CA THR A 290 19.81 13.91 8.90
C THR A 290 19.34 12.45 8.99
N VAL A 291 18.05 12.26 9.27
CA VAL A 291 17.41 10.93 9.22
C VAL A 291 16.96 10.70 7.79
N MET A 292 17.39 9.59 7.22
CA MET A 292 17.17 9.21 5.83
C MET A 292 15.90 8.35 5.69
N THR A 293 15.31 8.40 4.51
CA THR A 293 14.35 7.39 4.02
C THR A 293 15.07 6.13 3.54
N LEU A 294 14.34 5.04 3.36
CA LEU A 294 14.82 3.80 2.75
C LEU A 294 15.41 4.06 1.36
N ALA A 295 14.74 4.86 0.53
CA ALA A 295 15.23 5.18 -0.81
C ALA A 295 16.57 5.93 -0.76
N GLU A 296 16.70 6.95 0.10
CA GLU A 296 17.94 7.70 0.27
C GLU A 296 19.07 6.81 0.81
N LEU A 297 18.77 5.99 1.82
CA LEU A 297 19.73 5.06 2.42
C LEU A 297 20.23 4.03 1.41
N THR A 298 19.34 3.50 0.57
CA THR A 298 19.69 2.54 -0.50
C THR A 298 20.63 3.19 -1.51
N ALA A 299 20.35 4.42 -1.93
CA ALA A 299 21.18 5.15 -2.88
C ALA A 299 22.58 5.47 -2.32
N GLU A 300 22.70 5.83 -1.04
CA GLU A 300 23.99 6.04 -0.40
C GLU A 300 24.75 4.72 -0.17
N CYS A 301 24.05 3.65 0.21
CA CYS A 301 24.66 2.33 0.43
C CYS A 301 25.25 1.72 -0.86
N ALA A 302 24.75 2.12 -2.03
CA ALA A 302 25.35 1.75 -3.32
C ALA A 302 26.80 2.26 -3.47
N ARG A 303 27.22 3.27 -2.70
CA ARG A 303 28.60 3.77 -2.67
C ARG A 303 29.49 3.03 -1.66
N GLY A 304 28.90 2.22 -0.79
CA GLY A 304 29.59 1.42 0.20
C GLY A 304 28.79 1.28 1.51
N PRO A 305 29.20 0.36 2.41
CA PRO A 305 28.58 0.21 3.71
C PRO A 305 28.64 1.50 4.53
N LEU A 306 27.55 1.85 5.21
CA LEU A 306 27.48 3.04 6.05
C LEU A 306 26.64 2.81 7.31
N VAL A 307 26.83 3.68 8.30
CA VAL A 307 25.96 3.78 9.47
C VAL A 307 25.12 5.04 9.32
N ALA A 308 23.80 4.90 9.35
CA ALA A 308 22.86 5.99 9.13
C ALA A 308 21.67 5.92 10.10
N LYS A 309 20.89 6.99 10.17
CA LYS A 309 19.62 7.01 10.88
C LYS A 309 18.48 6.86 9.88
N ILE A 310 17.55 5.97 10.14
CA ILE A 310 16.35 5.75 9.34
C ILE A 310 15.10 5.81 10.22
N ALA A 311 14.00 6.39 9.73
CA ALA A 311 12.73 6.42 10.43
C ALA A 311 11.74 5.43 9.83
N GLY A 312 10.99 4.74 10.67
CA GLY A 312 9.99 3.77 10.24
C GLY A 312 8.81 3.67 11.20
N ASN A 313 7.61 3.43 10.66
CA ASN A 313 6.48 2.94 11.44
C ASN A 313 6.55 1.40 11.49
N VAL A 314 6.52 0.84 12.70
CA VAL A 314 6.64 -0.61 12.92
C VAL A 314 5.37 -1.31 12.46
N ALA A 315 5.50 -2.20 11.48
CA ALA A 315 4.40 -3.03 10.99
C ALA A 315 4.32 -4.37 11.74
N ALA A 316 5.47 -5.01 11.99
CA ALA A 316 5.53 -6.30 12.67
C ALA A 316 6.88 -6.52 13.37
N ARG A 317 6.87 -7.33 14.44
CA ARG A 317 8.07 -7.80 15.14
C ARG A 317 8.04 -9.32 15.23
N GLN A 318 9.05 -9.99 14.68
CA GLN A 318 9.23 -11.43 14.79
C GLN A 318 10.47 -11.75 15.62
N GLU A 319 10.27 -12.13 16.89
CA GLU A 319 11.36 -12.59 17.75
C GLU A 319 11.74 -14.05 17.43
N ARG A 320 13.04 -14.33 17.31
CA ARG A 320 13.61 -15.66 17.14
C ARG A 320 14.77 -15.88 18.11
N LYS A 321 15.13 -17.14 18.30
CA LYS A 321 16.33 -17.54 19.05
C LYS A 321 17.38 -18.05 18.07
N SER A 322 18.60 -17.55 18.20
CA SER A 322 19.74 -18.07 17.44
C SER A 322 20.12 -19.48 17.92
N ALA A 323 20.90 -20.21 17.12
CA ALA A 323 21.45 -21.50 17.52
C ALA A 323 22.30 -21.44 18.82
N LYS A 324 22.81 -20.26 19.17
CA LYS A 324 23.57 -20.00 20.41
C LYS A 324 22.68 -19.57 21.59
N GLY A 325 21.35 -19.56 21.42
CA GLY A 325 20.38 -19.22 22.47
C GLY A 325 20.03 -17.73 22.59
N ASN A 326 20.85 -16.83 22.02
CA ASN A 326 20.59 -15.38 22.04
C ASN A 326 19.35 -15.02 21.25
N ARG A 327 18.54 -14.08 21.76
CA ARG A 327 17.34 -13.58 21.10
C ARG A 327 17.73 -12.53 20.05
N PHE A 328 16.99 -12.52 18.96
CA PHE A 328 17.05 -11.47 17.94
C PHE A 328 15.66 -11.30 17.34
N ALA A 329 15.39 -10.16 16.73
CA ALA A 329 14.12 -9.89 16.07
C ALA A 329 14.33 -9.40 14.65
N PHE A 330 13.47 -9.85 13.75
CA PHE A 330 13.23 -9.16 12.49
C PHE A 330 12.07 -8.19 12.72
N VAL A 331 12.34 -6.91 12.52
CA VAL A 331 11.33 -5.85 12.65
C VAL A 331 11.03 -5.36 11.24
N SER A 332 9.79 -5.51 10.81
CA SER A 332 9.30 -4.96 9.54
C SER A 332 8.81 -3.55 9.80
N LEU A 333 9.40 -2.58 9.09
CA LEU A 333 9.06 -1.17 9.17
C LEU A 333 8.61 -0.63 7.81
N SER A 334 7.92 0.49 7.86
CA SER A 334 7.44 1.23 6.70
C SER A 334 7.87 2.69 6.79
N ASP A 335 8.25 3.27 5.67
CA ASP A 335 8.40 4.72 5.52
C ASP A 335 7.62 5.19 4.27
N PRO A 336 7.58 6.50 3.98
CA PRO A 336 6.86 7.02 2.80
C PRO A 336 7.38 6.46 1.46
N THR A 337 8.58 5.87 1.45
CA THR A 337 9.26 5.37 0.25
C THR A 337 9.20 3.85 0.09
N GLY A 338 8.78 3.10 1.11
CA GLY A 338 8.55 1.67 1.00
C GLY A 338 8.61 0.89 2.33
N LEU A 339 8.56 -0.43 2.19
CA LEU A 339 8.70 -1.38 3.29
C LEU A 339 10.14 -1.87 3.38
N TYR A 340 10.65 -2.05 4.60
CA TYR A 340 11.97 -2.61 4.83
C TYR A 340 12.03 -3.42 6.12
N GLU A 341 12.96 -4.36 6.18
CA GLU A 341 13.19 -5.19 7.36
C GLU A 341 14.52 -4.81 8.01
N VAL A 342 14.52 -4.69 9.34
CA VAL A 342 15.70 -4.43 10.14
C VAL A 342 15.92 -5.57 11.11
N THR A 343 17.14 -6.10 11.13
CA THR A 343 17.56 -7.10 12.11
C THR A 343 18.00 -6.41 13.39
N VAL A 344 17.42 -6.81 14.53
CA VAL A 344 17.72 -6.26 15.86
C VAL A 344 18.25 -7.39 16.75
N PHE A 345 19.51 -7.28 17.18
CA PHE A 345 20.12 -8.26 18.09
C PHE A 345 19.77 -8.02 19.56
N SER A 346 20.06 -9.01 20.41
CA SER A 346 19.68 -9.08 21.83
C SER A 346 19.81 -7.76 22.58
N ASP A 347 20.99 -7.14 22.56
CA ASP A 347 21.28 -5.95 23.36
C ASP A 347 20.37 -4.77 22.97
N THR A 348 20.20 -4.51 21.66
CA THR A 348 19.32 -3.46 21.15
C THR A 348 17.85 -3.82 21.34
N LEU A 349 17.50 -5.11 21.20
CA LEU A 349 16.13 -5.59 21.35
C LEU A 349 15.64 -5.45 22.79
N GLU A 350 16.48 -5.75 23.78
CA GLU A 350 16.14 -5.60 25.20
C GLU A 350 16.00 -4.12 25.59
N ALA A 351 16.87 -3.25 25.09
CA ALA A 351 16.85 -1.82 25.39
C ALA A 351 15.67 -1.07 24.77
N ALA A 352 15.20 -1.49 23.59
CA ALA A 352 14.17 -0.77 22.83
C ALA A 352 12.87 -1.56 22.62
N ARG A 353 12.67 -2.64 23.38
CA ARG A 353 11.56 -3.59 23.18
C ARG A 353 10.20 -2.93 23.12
N ASP A 354 9.97 -1.99 24.05
CA ASP A 354 8.68 -1.30 24.23
C ASP A 354 8.40 -0.30 23.10
N HIS A 355 9.43 0.12 22.37
CA HIS A 355 9.29 1.03 21.23
C HIS A 355 9.11 0.29 19.90
N LEU A 356 9.47 -0.99 19.83
CA LEU A 356 9.42 -1.83 18.63
C LEU A 356 8.11 -2.62 18.52
N GLU A 357 7.01 -2.05 19.02
CA GLU A 357 5.68 -2.65 18.90
C GLU A 357 4.93 -2.11 17.67
N PRO A 358 4.11 -2.94 16.99
CA PRO A 358 3.32 -2.51 15.85
C PRO A 358 2.53 -1.22 16.11
N GLY A 359 2.57 -0.29 15.17
CA GLY A 359 1.92 1.02 15.25
C GLY A 359 2.80 2.15 15.79
N HIS A 360 3.92 1.85 16.46
CA HIS A 360 4.85 2.87 16.93
C HIS A 360 5.76 3.37 15.79
N SER A 361 6.06 4.66 15.81
CA SER A 361 7.03 5.29 14.92
C SER A 361 8.37 5.47 15.62
N VAL A 362 9.44 4.93 15.04
CA VAL A 362 10.77 4.90 15.63
C VAL A 362 11.84 5.40 14.66
N VAL A 363 12.90 5.97 15.23
CA VAL A 363 14.15 6.25 14.52
C VAL A 363 15.18 5.22 14.94
N LEU A 364 15.73 4.51 13.95
CA LEU A 364 16.73 3.48 14.11
C LEU A 364 18.08 4.01 13.64
N THR A 365 19.13 3.79 14.43
CA THR A 365 20.51 3.88 13.92
C THR A 365 20.87 2.52 13.37
N VAL A 366 21.08 2.42 12.06
CA VAL A 366 21.31 1.17 11.35
C VAL A 366 22.67 1.16 10.68
N GLU A 367 23.31 0.00 10.67
CA GLU A 367 24.39 -0.32 9.75
C GLU A 367 23.78 -0.94 8.50
N ALA A 368 24.00 -0.30 7.36
CA ALA A 368 23.45 -0.67 6.07
C ALA A 368 24.55 -1.28 5.20
N THR A 369 24.30 -2.49 4.70
CA THR A 369 25.19 -3.23 3.79
C THR A 369 24.41 -3.77 2.60
N LEU A 370 24.93 -3.53 1.40
CA LEU A 370 24.36 -4.08 0.17
C LEU A 370 25.01 -5.44 -0.13
N GLU A 371 24.21 -6.50 -0.18
CA GLU A 371 24.64 -7.84 -0.62
C GLU A 371 23.90 -8.21 -1.91
N GLY A 372 24.58 -8.02 -3.05
CA GLY A 372 23.93 -8.14 -4.37
C GLY A 372 22.90 -7.02 -4.55
N GLU A 373 21.63 -7.38 -4.71
CA GLU A 373 20.50 -6.43 -4.78
C GLU A 373 19.77 -6.28 -3.43
N THR A 374 20.17 -7.03 -2.40
CA THR A 374 19.48 -7.01 -1.10
C THR A 374 20.16 -6.03 -0.15
N LEU A 375 19.41 -5.04 0.34
CA LEU A 375 19.86 -4.16 1.41
C LEU A 375 19.65 -4.85 2.76
N LYS A 376 20.75 -5.16 3.46
CA LYS A 376 20.72 -5.65 4.84
C LYS A 376 20.86 -4.48 5.81
N LEU A 377 19.93 -4.41 6.77
CA LEU A 377 19.91 -3.38 7.80
C LEU A 377 20.05 -4.02 9.18
N LEU A 378 21.06 -3.57 9.92
CA LEU A 378 21.31 -4.00 11.28
C LEU A 378 21.13 -2.85 12.27
N ALA A 379 20.15 -2.96 13.18
CA ALA A 379 19.93 -1.94 14.20
C ALA A 379 21.03 -1.96 15.27
N ARG A 380 21.58 -0.78 15.54
CA ARG A 380 22.48 -0.52 16.69
C ARG A 380 21.74 0.15 17.84
N ALA A 381 20.78 1.02 17.54
CA ALA A 381 19.96 1.72 18.51
C ALA A 381 18.57 2.05 17.94
N ALA A 382 17.55 2.16 18.78
CA ALA A 382 16.21 2.60 18.42
C ALA A 382 15.69 3.60 19.44
N GLN A 383 15.01 4.65 18.97
CA GLN A 383 14.41 5.69 19.81
C GLN A 383 13.04 6.09 19.25
N PRO A 384 12.09 6.52 20.10
CA PRO A 384 10.82 7.06 19.62
C PRO A 384 11.01 8.28 18.71
N VAL A 385 10.19 8.37 17.66
CA VAL A 385 10.26 9.50 16.72
C VAL A 385 9.99 10.84 17.40
N ASP A 386 9.10 10.87 18.40
CA ASP A 386 8.73 12.10 19.13
C ASP A 386 9.93 12.69 19.89
N THR A 387 10.77 11.84 20.49
CA THR A 387 11.98 12.28 21.20
C THR A 387 12.97 12.93 20.22
N VAL A 388 13.18 12.29 19.06
CA VAL A 388 14.10 12.80 18.04
C VAL A 388 13.59 14.11 17.42
N ALA A 389 12.28 14.21 17.20
CA ALA A 389 11.63 15.40 16.68
C ALA A 389 11.68 16.57 17.69
N ALA A 390 11.43 16.32 18.97
CA ALA A 390 11.54 17.32 20.03
C ALA A 390 12.97 17.89 20.14
N ASP A 391 13.98 17.04 19.98
CA ASP A 391 15.40 17.43 20.00
C ASP A 391 15.83 18.21 18.75
N ALA A 392 15.03 18.25 17.67
CA ALA A 392 15.33 18.94 16.41
C ALA A 392 15.06 20.46 16.45
N GLY A 393 14.56 20.97 17.57
CA GLY A 393 14.16 22.36 17.74
C GLY A 393 12.73 22.63 17.24
N ALA A 394 12.02 23.53 17.92
CA ALA A 394 10.64 23.89 17.59
C ALA A 394 10.57 24.67 16.26
N SER A 395 9.88 24.14 15.25
CA SER A 395 9.32 24.97 14.15
C SER A 395 8.13 25.76 14.68
N GLY A 396 7.90 26.96 14.14
CA GLY A 396 6.65 27.66 14.42
C GLY A 396 5.48 26.99 13.71
N LEU A 397 4.25 27.38 14.04
CA LEU A 397 3.04 26.92 13.32
C LEU A 397 2.32 28.12 12.70
N ARG A 398 1.91 28.00 11.45
CA ARG A 398 0.97 28.93 10.79
C ARG A 398 -0.37 28.22 10.61
N VAL A 399 -1.45 28.79 11.14
CA VAL A 399 -2.79 28.21 11.16
C VAL A 399 -3.72 29.07 10.32
N TYR A 400 -4.29 28.50 9.27
CA TYR A 400 -5.28 29.16 8.42
C TYR A 400 -6.67 28.84 8.96
N VAL A 401 -7.46 29.87 9.28
CA VAL A 401 -8.78 29.74 9.89
C VAL A 401 -9.86 30.39 9.03
N GLN A 402 -11.04 29.77 8.99
CA GLN A 402 -12.20 30.27 8.23
C GLN A 402 -13.11 31.18 9.06
N ASP A 403 -13.21 30.92 10.36
CA ASP A 403 -14.15 31.59 11.23
C ASP A 403 -13.51 32.00 12.58
N GLU A 404 -14.12 33.00 13.24
CA GLU A 404 -13.67 33.50 14.54
C GLU A 404 -13.77 32.43 15.64
N THR A 405 -14.70 31.48 15.51
CA THR A 405 -14.93 30.44 16.53
C THR A 405 -13.80 29.40 16.56
N ALA A 406 -13.14 29.15 15.43
CA ALA A 406 -11.95 28.34 15.32
C ALA A 406 -10.79 28.93 16.11
N ILE A 407 -10.62 30.26 16.08
CA ILE A 407 -9.56 30.96 16.84
C ILE A 407 -9.72 30.71 18.34
N GLN A 408 -10.93 30.89 18.88
CA GLN A 408 -11.20 30.67 20.30
C GLN A 408 -10.97 29.21 20.69
N SER A 409 -11.35 28.28 19.81
CA SER A 409 -11.21 26.85 20.05
C SER A 409 -9.74 26.42 20.05
N VAL A 410 -8.94 26.91 19.08
CA VAL A 410 -7.49 26.68 19.02
C VAL A 410 -6.78 27.32 20.21
N ALA A 411 -7.17 28.52 20.62
CA ALA A 411 -6.61 29.18 21.80
C ALA A 411 -6.84 28.33 23.07
N THR A 412 -8.08 27.85 23.27
CA THR A 412 -8.43 26.99 24.42
C THR A 412 -7.62 25.69 24.45
N LEU A 413 -7.40 25.07 23.28
CA LEU A 413 -6.56 23.88 23.16
C LEU A 413 -5.10 24.17 23.55
N LEU A 414 -4.53 25.25 23.01
CA LEU A 414 -3.14 25.65 23.28
C LEU A 414 -2.94 26.04 24.74
N GLU A 415 -3.90 26.73 25.37
CA GLU A 415 -3.89 27.07 26.79
C GLU A 415 -3.95 25.81 27.68
N ARG A 416 -4.84 24.87 27.37
CA ARG A 416 -4.93 23.58 28.09
C ARG A 416 -3.61 22.82 28.01
N ILE A 417 -3.03 22.72 26.82
CA ILE A 417 -1.76 22.01 26.61
C ILE A 417 -0.59 22.74 27.28
N ALA A 418 -0.58 24.07 27.27
CA ALA A 418 0.41 24.86 28.00
C ALA A 418 0.30 24.67 29.52
N ALA A 419 -0.91 24.45 30.05
CA ALA A 419 -1.15 24.17 31.45
C ALA A 419 -0.81 22.71 31.85
N GLU A 420 -1.04 21.75 30.96
CA GLU A 420 -0.85 20.31 31.23
C GLU A 420 0.59 19.83 31.06
N ALA A 421 1.46 20.55 30.33
CA ALA A 421 2.65 19.93 29.77
C ALA A 421 4.00 20.58 30.11
N LYS A 422 4.96 19.75 30.54
CA LYS A 422 6.42 19.98 30.51
C LYS A 422 6.98 19.92 29.06
N ILE A 423 6.29 20.50 28.08
CA ILE A 423 6.74 20.48 26.68
C ILE A 423 7.90 21.45 26.50
N LYS A 424 9.08 20.92 26.13
CA LYS A 424 10.29 21.71 25.90
C LYS A 424 10.29 22.46 24.57
N SER A 425 9.52 22.01 23.57
CA SER A 425 9.46 22.63 22.25
C SER A 425 8.42 23.75 22.22
N GLN A 426 8.90 25.00 22.29
CA GLN A 426 8.07 26.18 22.13
C GLN A 426 8.45 26.94 20.86
N GLY A 427 7.47 27.34 20.06
CA GLY A 427 7.66 28.05 18.80
C GLY A 427 6.64 29.17 18.61
N PRO A 428 6.87 30.07 17.65
CA PRO A 428 5.90 31.10 17.30
C PRO A 428 4.66 30.46 16.63
N VAL A 429 3.48 30.97 16.94
CA VAL A 429 2.24 30.60 16.25
C VAL A 429 1.68 31.84 15.54
N ALA A 430 1.37 31.71 14.26
CA ALA A 430 0.73 32.74 13.45
C ALA A 430 -0.64 32.25 12.96
N PHE A 431 -1.63 33.14 12.96
CA PHE A 431 -2.97 32.89 12.44
C PHE A 431 -3.14 33.66 11.14
N CYS A 432 -3.57 32.97 10.09
CA CYS A 432 -3.86 33.55 8.79
C CYS A 432 -5.37 33.54 8.58
N ILE A 433 -5.94 34.72 8.38
CA ILE A 433 -7.37 34.93 8.13
C ILE A 433 -7.49 35.55 6.75
N THR A 434 -8.35 34.99 5.90
CA THR A 434 -8.66 35.60 4.60
C THR A 434 -9.81 36.57 4.79
N ASP A 435 -9.60 37.85 4.46
CA ASP A 435 -10.68 38.84 4.45
C ASP A 435 -11.64 38.55 3.27
N PRO A 436 -12.92 38.25 3.54
CA PRO A 436 -13.88 37.91 2.48
C PRO A 436 -14.15 39.06 1.50
N GLU A 437 -13.97 40.32 1.91
CA GLU A 437 -14.28 41.49 1.06
C GLU A 437 -13.10 41.88 0.16
N SER A 438 -11.87 41.86 0.69
CA SER A 438 -10.67 42.27 -0.06
C SER A 438 -9.89 41.12 -0.67
N GLY A 439 -10.14 39.87 -0.23
CA GLY A 439 -9.33 38.71 -0.58
C GLY A 439 -7.90 38.75 -0.04
N ALA A 440 -7.59 39.70 0.85
CA ALA A 440 -6.27 39.83 1.47
C ALA A 440 -6.11 38.81 2.61
N GLU A 441 -4.93 38.20 2.69
CA GLU A 441 -4.54 37.37 3.83
C GLU A 441 -3.94 38.24 4.92
N ILE A 442 -4.56 38.22 6.11
CA ILE A 442 -4.08 38.91 7.30
C ILE A 442 -3.37 37.89 8.19
N GLU A 443 -2.06 38.05 8.35
CA GLU A 443 -1.25 37.25 9.27
C GLU A 443 -1.15 37.95 10.64
N VAL A 444 -1.64 37.29 11.69
CA VAL A 444 -1.59 37.75 13.07
C VAL A 444 -0.72 36.80 13.88
N THR A 445 0.43 37.27 14.34
CA THR A 445 1.29 36.46 15.24
C THR A 445 0.75 36.49 16.67
N ALA A 446 0.74 35.34 17.35
CA ALA A 446 0.29 35.22 18.74
C ALA A 446 1.13 36.03 19.76
N GLY A 447 2.26 36.62 19.32
CA GLY A 447 3.15 37.45 20.15
C GLY A 447 3.87 36.70 21.28
N THR A 448 3.58 35.42 21.47
CA THR A 448 4.12 34.56 22.53
C THR A 448 4.57 33.23 21.92
N ARG A 449 5.52 32.56 22.59
CA ARG A 449 5.94 31.22 22.19
C ARG A 449 5.00 30.22 22.83
N LEU A 450 4.36 29.40 22.02
CA LEU A 450 3.40 28.40 22.48
C LEU A 450 3.98 26.99 22.30
N PRO A 451 3.47 25.98 23.04
CA PRO A 451 3.87 24.60 22.83
C PRO A 451 3.54 24.16 21.41
N VAL A 452 4.55 23.68 20.69
CA VAL A 452 4.41 23.23 19.30
C VAL A 452 5.11 21.88 19.14
N ASN A 453 4.39 20.92 18.57
CA ASN A 453 4.90 19.63 18.14
C ASN A 453 3.96 19.07 17.03
N PRO A 454 4.35 17.99 16.33
CA PRO A 454 3.51 17.40 15.29
C PRO A 454 2.11 16.96 15.77
N GLN A 455 1.98 16.49 17.01
CA GLN A 455 0.69 16.09 17.57
C GLN A 455 -0.27 17.27 17.76
N ILE A 456 0.24 18.42 18.24
CA ILE A 456 -0.51 19.67 18.39
C ILE A 456 -0.91 20.21 17.02
N LYS A 457 0.02 20.19 16.05
CA LYS A 457 -0.27 20.56 14.65
C LYS A 457 -1.43 19.72 14.10
N GLY A 458 -1.39 18.40 14.31
CA GLY A 458 -2.46 17.51 13.90
C GLY A 458 -3.78 17.77 14.62
N ALA A 459 -3.74 18.08 15.92
CA ALA A 459 -4.92 18.42 16.70
C ALA A 459 -5.60 19.69 16.20
N ILE A 460 -4.84 20.75 15.92
CA ILE A 460 -5.35 22.00 15.36
C ILE A 460 -5.98 21.75 13.98
N LYS A 461 -5.33 20.96 13.13
CA LYS A 461 -5.84 20.61 11.79
C LYS A 461 -7.17 19.85 11.81
N ALA A 462 -7.48 19.12 12.88
CA ALA A 462 -8.73 18.35 13.00
C ALA A 462 -9.92 19.18 13.52
N MET A 463 -9.68 20.42 13.94
CA MET A 463 -10.71 21.28 14.52
C MET A 463 -11.62 21.86 13.44
N SER A 464 -12.89 22.00 13.78
CA SER A 464 -13.87 22.68 12.93
C SER A 464 -13.45 24.13 12.68
N GLY A 465 -13.46 24.57 11.41
CA GLY A 465 -13.11 25.94 10.99
C GLY A 465 -11.61 26.20 10.75
N VAL A 466 -10.76 25.16 10.79
CA VAL A 466 -9.34 25.24 10.40
C VAL A 466 -9.13 24.63 9.02
N ASP A 467 -8.50 25.38 8.11
CA ASP A 467 -8.25 24.95 6.72
C ASP A 467 -6.92 24.23 6.55
N LEU A 468 -5.84 24.86 7.03
CA LEU A 468 -4.48 24.40 6.81
C LEU A 468 -3.60 24.76 8.00
N VAL A 469 -2.61 23.92 8.27
CA VAL A 469 -1.56 24.21 9.26
C VAL A 469 -0.19 23.92 8.66
N GLU A 470 0.67 24.93 8.63
CA GLU A 470 2.03 24.88 8.07
C GLU A 470 3.09 25.06 9.15
N ASP A 471 4.30 24.55 8.90
CA ASP A 471 5.46 24.83 9.74
C ASP A 471 6.14 26.14 9.29
N ILE A 472 6.63 26.92 10.26
CA ILE A 472 7.42 28.15 10.07
C ILE A 472 8.90 27.87 10.31
#